data_AF-A0A0B7N2H5-F1
#
_entry.id   AF-A0A0B7N2H5-F1
#
_cell.length_a   1.000
_cell.length_b   1.000
_cell.length_c   1.000
_cell.angle_alpha   90.00
_cell.angle_beta   90.00
_cell.angle_gamma   90.00
#
_symmetry.space_group_name_H-M   'P 1'
#
loop_
_entity.id
_entity.type
_entity.pdbx_description
1 polymer ?
#
loop_
_entity_poly.entity_id
_entity_poly.type
_entity_poly.pdbx_seq_one_letter_code
_entity_poly.pdbx_strand_id
1 'polypeptide(L)'
;MKQHKQELLQQQELQQQQQQQQQQQQQQQKQKQQQTSLTATRQSERLIDKDRSETILDIFSAPLPKDVLNANFTECLNPIGDGMCGFCCISYSVYGTENEYQEVKARMLECLNKHVDMYELLFGTEAGDYGSVPHLQKTLLADNPEVEENWFRYPEIIPAGSRCI
;
A
#
# COMPACT_ATOMS: atom_id res chain seq x y z
N MET A 1 56.46 -51.89 -14.60
CA MET A 1 55.35 -51.24 -15.33
C MET A 1 53.99 -51.32 -14.64
N LYS A 2 53.64 -52.39 -13.90
CA LYS A 2 52.32 -52.48 -13.23
C LYS A 2 52.15 -51.55 -12.02
N GLN A 3 53.17 -51.37 -11.17
CA GLN A 3 53.11 -50.48 -10.00
C GLN A 3 52.97 -49.01 -10.38
N HIS A 4 53.75 -48.53 -11.35
CA HIS A 4 53.69 -47.14 -11.79
C HIS A 4 52.34 -46.73 -12.38
N LYS A 5 51.66 -47.67 -13.07
CA LYS A 5 50.29 -47.43 -13.59
C LYS A 5 49.27 -47.31 -12.45
N GLN A 6 49.45 -48.07 -11.37
CA GLN A 6 48.56 -48.05 -10.21
C GLN A 6 48.74 -46.77 -9.39
N GLU A 7 49.97 -46.30 -9.20
CA GLU A 7 50.26 -45.00 -8.57
C GLU A 7 49.67 -43.84 -9.37
N LEU A 8 49.78 -43.88 -10.71
CA LEU A 8 49.23 -42.83 -11.58
C LEU A 8 47.70 -42.75 -11.49
N LEU A 9 47.02 -43.90 -11.46
CA LEU A 9 45.56 -43.99 -11.26
C LEU A 9 45.15 -43.43 -9.89
N GLN A 10 45.89 -43.80 -8.84
CA GLN A 10 45.60 -43.33 -7.48
C GLN A 10 45.84 -41.81 -7.34
N GLN A 11 46.84 -41.27 -8.02
CA GLN A 11 47.12 -39.82 -8.04
C GLN A 11 46.05 -39.06 -8.83
N GLN A 12 45.52 -39.63 -9.91
CA GLN A 12 44.43 -39.06 -10.70
C GLN A 12 43.11 -39.04 -9.93
N GLU A 13 42.79 -40.11 -9.19
CA GLU A 13 41.60 -40.18 -8.33
C GLU A 13 41.66 -39.14 -7.20
N LEU A 14 42.82 -38.99 -6.56
CA LEU A 14 43.01 -38.00 -5.50
C LEU A 14 42.82 -36.56 -6.01
N GLN A 15 43.31 -36.28 -7.22
CA GLN A 15 43.16 -34.97 -7.85
C GLN A 15 41.70 -34.66 -8.20
N GLN A 16 40.95 -35.64 -8.73
CA GLN A 16 39.51 -35.49 -8.94
C GLN A 16 38.75 -35.24 -7.64
N GLN A 17 39.11 -35.96 -6.57
CA GLN A 17 38.44 -35.83 -5.28
C GLN A 17 38.66 -34.43 -4.67
N GLN A 18 39.89 -33.89 -4.75
CA GLN A 18 40.17 -32.52 -4.31
C GLN A 18 39.39 -31.47 -5.11
N GLN A 19 39.29 -31.64 -6.43
CA GLN A 19 38.59 -30.69 -7.29
C GLN A 19 37.07 -30.68 -6.99
N GLN A 20 36.50 -31.85 -6.72
CA GLN A 20 35.09 -31.98 -6.35
C GLN A 20 34.79 -31.33 -4.98
N GLN A 21 35.72 -31.46 -4.02
CA GLN A 21 35.59 -30.83 -2.70
C GLN A 21 35.62 -29.29 -2.78
N GLN A 22 36.49 -28.72 -3.62
CA GLN A 22 36.55 -27.27 -3.82
C GLN A 22 35.27 -26.71 -4.46
N GLN A 23 34.68 -27.42 -5.42
CA GLN A 23 33.42 -27.00 -6.04
C GLN A 23 32.26 -26.98 -5.04
N GLN A 24 32.18 -27.98 -4.16
CA GLN A 24 31.13 -28.02 -3.12
C GLN A 24 31.28 -26.86 -2.11
N GLN A 25 32.51 -26.52 -1.70
CA GLN A 25 32.73 -25.39 -0.80
C GLN A 25 32.33 -24.04 -1.44
N GLN A 26 32.65 -23.82 -2.72
CA GLN A 26 32.23 -22.60 -3.41
C GLN A 26 30.70 -22.48 -3.54
N GLN A 27 29.99 -23.59 -3.79
CA GLN A 27 28.53 -23.57 -3.85
C GLN A 27 27.89 -23.24 -2.48
N GLN A 28 28.42 -23.80 -1.39
CA GLN A 28 27.92 -23.49 -0.04
C GLN A 28 28.14 -22.02 0.35
N GLN A 29 29.28 -21.43 -0.04
CA GLN A 29 29.53 -20.00 0.22
C GLN A 29 28.57 -19.08 -0.55
N LYS A 30 28.29 -19.38 -1.83
CA LYS A 30 27.31 -18.62 -2.63
C LYS A 30 25.90 -18.69 -2.04
N GLN A 31 25.47 -19.85 -1.56
CA GLN A 31 24.16 -20.00 -0.91
C GLN A 31 24.07 -19.22 0.40
N LYS A 32 25.12 -19.24 1.23
CA LYS A 32 25.18 -18.43 2.45
C LYS A 32 25.09 -16.93 2.16
N GLN A 33 25.80 -16.43 1.16
CA GLN A 33 25.76 -15.01 0.80
C GLN A 33 24.36 -14.56 0.34
N GLN A 34 23.69 -15.35 -0.50
CA GLN A 34 22.32 -15.05 -0.97
C GLN A 34 21.29 -15.06 0.17
N GLN A 35 21.43 -15.97 1.15
CA GLN A 35 20.56 -15.97 2.32
C GLN A 35 20.79 -14.76 3.22
N THR A 36 22.05 -14.35 3.46
CA THR A 36 22.32 -13.12 4.24
C THR A 36 21.79 -11.86 3.56
N SER A 37 21.88 -11.74 2.23
CA SER A 37 21.33 -10.58 1.52
C SER A 37 19.80 -10.54 1.60
N LEU A 38 19.11 -11.67 1.41
CA LEU A 38 17.64 -11.74 1.52
C LEU A 38 17.15 -11.43 2.94
N THR A 39 17.90 -11.82 3.97
CA THR A 39 17.53 -11.58 5.37
C THR A 39 17.75 -10.13 5.77
N ALA A 40 18.82 -9.49 5.29
CA ALA A 40 19.11 -8.08 5.52
C ALA A 40 18.08 -7.16 4.84
N THR A 41 17.69 -7.46 3.59
CA THR A 41 16.64 -6.71 2.88
C THR A 41 15.29 -6.81 3.61
N ARG A 42 14.89 -8.01 4.05
CA ARG A 42 13.63 -8.21 4.79
C ARG A 42 13.61 -7.53 6.16
N GLN A 43 14.75 -7.39 6.83
CA GLN A 43 14.83 -6.64 8.09
C GLN A 43 14.77 -5.13 7.86
N SER A 44 15.37 -4.61 6.78
CA SER A 44 15.28 -3.21 6.40
C SER A 44 13.85 -2.81 6.02
N GLU A 45 13.14 -3.64 5.26
CA GLU A 45 11.74 -3.38 4.87
C GLU A 45 10.80 -3.35 6.08
N ARG A 46 10.97 -4.28 7.03
CA ARG A 46 10.16 -4.32 8.27
C ARG A 46 10.39 -3.14 9.21
N LEU A 47 11.60 -2.57 9.21
CA LEU A 47 11.91 -1.41 10.05
C LEU A 47 11.30 -0.11 9.46
N ILE A 48 11.22 0.00 8.14
CA ILE A 48 10.59 1.13 7.45
C ILE A 48 9.06 1.10 7.62
N ASP A 49 8.45 -0.09 7.63
CA ASP A 49 7.00 -0.26 7.83
C ASP A 49 6.54 0.08 9.25
N LYS A 50 7.34 -0.27 10.26
CA LYS A 50 6.93 -0.12 11.66
C LYS A 50 6.94 1.35 12.11
N ASP A 51 7.94 2.11 11.70
CA ASP A 51 8.06 3.55 12.01
C ASP A 51 7.00 4.39 11.28
N ARG A 52 6.58 3.94 10.09
CA ARG A 52 5.54 4.61 9.28
C ARG A 52 4.13 4.31 9.76
N SER A 53 3.83 3.09 10.18
CA SER A 53 2.50 2.71 10.66
C SER A 53 2.11 3.42 11.96
N GLU A 54 3.07 3.63 12.86
CA GLU A 54 2.84 4.38 14.11
C GLU A 54 2.53 5.87 13.83
N THR A 55 3.21 6.49 12.86
CA THR A 55 2.97 7.91 12.50
C THR A 55 1.59 8.14 11.86
N ILE A 56 1.11 7.18 11.06
CA ILE A 56 -0.19 7.30 10.37
C ILE A 56 -1.35 7.06 11.34
N LEU A 57 -1.24 6.07 12.23
CA LEU A 57 -2.27 5.80 13.25
C LEU A 57 -2.41 6.95 14.25
N ASP A 58 -1.31 7.64 14.60
CA ASP A 58 -1.36 8.80 15.49
C ASP A 58 -2.07 10.01 14.88
N ILE A 59 -2.01 10.22 13.56
CA ILE A 59 -2.79 11.26 12.87
C ILE A 59 -4.30 10.93 12.92
N PHE A 60 -4.66 9.65 12.84
CA PHE A 60 -6.05 9.19 12.77
C PHE A 60 -6.68 8.85 14.13
N SER A 61 -5.88 8.78 15.19
CA SER A 61 -6.33 8.52 16.56
C SER A 61 -6.43 9.80 17.41
N ALA A 62 -6.31 10.98 16.79
CA ALA A 62 -6.42 12.24 17.49
C ALA A 62 -7.81 12.35 18.16
N PRO A 63 -7.88 12.52 19.49
CA PRO A 63 -9.16 12.72 20.16
C PRO A 63 -9.83 13.97 19.59
N LEU A 64 -11.14 13.89 19.35
CA LEU A 64 -11.92 15.04 18.91
C LEU A 64 -11.65 16.22 19.87
N PRO A 65 -11.36 17.43 19.35
CA PRO A 65 -11.14 18.59 20.19
C PRO A 65 -12.30 18.77 21.18
N LYS A 66 -11.99 19.13 22.44
CA LYS A 66 -13.01 19.30 23.49
C LYS A 66 -14.10 20.30 23.07
N ASP A 67 -13.74 21.26 22.24
CA ASP A 67 -14.65 22.29 21.74
C ASP A 67 -15.67 21.72 20.74
N VAL A 68 -15.31 20.66 19.99
CA VAL A 68 -16.22 19.91 19.13
C VAL A 68 -17.19 19.07 19.96
N LEU A 69 -16.70 18.42 21.03
CA LEU A 69 -17.53 17.62 21.93
C LEU A 69 -18.58 18.46 22.68
N ASN A 70 -18.28 19.73 22.91
CA ASN A 70 -19.16 20.69 23.58
C ASN A 70 -19.87 21.63 22.60
N ALA A 71 -19.72 21.42 21.29
CA ALA A 71 -20.36 22.25 20.29
C ALA A 71 -21.88 22.00 20.29
N ASN A 72 -22.65 23.08 20.30
CA ASN A 72 -24.07 23.01 19.98
C ASN A 72 -24.19 22.89 18.45
N PHE A 73 -24.53 21.71 17.95
CA PHE A 73 -24.82 21.50 16.54
C PHE A 73 -26.08 22.29 16.17
N THR A 74 -25.94 23.30 15.33
CA THR A 74 -27.05 24.16 14.89
C THR A 74 -27.81 23.56 13.71
N GLU A 75 -27.17 22.68 12.95
CA GLU A 75 -27.70 22.10 11.73
C GLU A 75 -27.33 20.61 11.64
N CYS A 76 -28.28 19.79 11.21
CA CYS A 76 -28.08 18.36 10.95
C CYS A 76 -28.48 18.09 9.51
N LEU A 77 -27.53 17.64 8.71
CA LEU A 77 -27.79 17.20 7.35
C LEU A 77 -28.17 15.72 7.37
N ASN A 78 -29.22 15.39 6.64
CA ASN A 78 -29.70 14.03 6.48
C ASN A 78 -29.80 13.71 4.98
N PRO A 79 -28.66 13.54 4.31
CA PRO A 79 -28.65 13.20 2.89
C PRO A 79 -29.34 11.85 2.65
N ILE A 80 -29.77 11.63 1.41
CA ILE A 80 -30.39 10.36 1.00
C ILE A 80 -29.38 9.22 1.17
N GLY A 81 -29.78 8.14 1.83
CA GLY A 81 -28.96 6.95 2.08
C GLY A 81 -28.85 6.02 0.88
N ASP A 82 -28.38 6.51 -0.27
CA ASP A 82 -28.24 5.76 -1.52
C ASP A 82 -26.77 5.42 -1.87
N GLY A 83 -25.86 5.59 -0.91
CA GLY A 83 -24.42 5.39 -1.13
C GLY A 83 -23.66 6.61 -1.66
N MET A 84 -24.37 7.63 -2.14
CA MET A 84 -23.79 8.92 -2.55
C MET A 84 -23.76 9.93 -1.39
N CYS A 85 -24.37 9.60 -0.25
CA CYS A 85 -24.51 10.47 0.91
C CYS A 85 -23.19 11.13 1.36
N GLY A 86 -22.05 10.44 1.27
CA GLY A 86 -20.74 11.03 1.58
C GLY A 86 -20.34 12.17 0.63
N PHE A 87 -20.55 11.98 -0.68
CA PHE A 87 -20.32 13.03 -1.67
C PHE A 87 -21.31 14.19 -1.51
N CYS A 88 -22.59 13.89 -1.19
CA CYS A 88 -23.60 14.90 -0.90
C CYS A 88 -23.24 15.76 0.33
N CYS A 89 -22.73 15.14 1.40
CA CYS A 89 -22.26 15.86 2.59
C CYS A 89 -21.12 16.84 2.25
N ILE A 90 -20.16 16.40 1.43
CA ILE A 90 -19.06 17.25 0.98
C ILE A 90 -19.60 18.38 0.09
N SER A 91 -20.50 18.06 -0.84
CA SER A 91 -21.13 19.02 -1.73
C SER A 91 -21.85 20.11 -0.93
N TYR A 92 -22.61 19.71 0.08
CA TYR A 92 -23.29 20.67 0.94
C TYR A 92 -22.29 21.53 1.73
N SER A 93 -21.22 20.93 2.26
CA SER A 93 -20.21 21.65 3.04
C SER A 93 -19.45 22.69 2.19
N VAL A 94 -19.26 22.43 0.89
CA VAL A 94 -18.49 23.29 -0.03
C VAL A 94 -19.38 24.29 -0.76
N TYR A 95 -20.55 23.86 -1.24
CA TYR A 95 -21.43 24.63 -2.12
C TYR A 95 -22.75 25.05 -1.47
N GLY A 96 -23.05 24.58 -0.26
CA GLY A 96 -24.33 24.84 0.42
C GLY A 96 -25.51 24.05 -0.17
N THR A 97 -25.25 23.05 -1.02
CA THR A 97 -26.26 22.19 -1.65
C THR A 97 -25.73 20.79 -1.90
N GLU A 98 -26.59 19.77 -1.88
CA GLU A 98 -26.21 18.38 -2.18
C GLU A 98 -26.17 18.09 -3.70
N ASN A 99 -26.71 18.98 -4.53
CA ASN A 99 -26.91 18.73 -5.97
C ASN A 99 -25.61 18.75 -6.78
N GLU A 100 -24.53 19.30 -6.22
CA GLU A 100 -23.23 19.44 -6.88
C GLU A 100 -22.30 18.27 -6.53
N TYR A 101 -22.82 17.12 -6.07
CA TYR A 101 -21.99 15.97 -5.67
C TYR A 101 -21.20 15.37 -6.84
N GLN A 102 -21.67 15.56 -8.08
CA GLN A 102 -20.94 15.14 -9.28
C GLN A 102 -19.68 15.99 -9.53
N GLU A 103 -19.75 17.30 -9.27
CA GLU A 103 -18.58 18.19 -9.31
C GLU A 103 -17.57 17.80 -8.22
N VAL A 104 -18.05 17.45 -7.02
CA VAL A 104 -17.21 16.90 -5.95
C VAL A 104 -16.45 15.67 -6.44
N LYS A 105 -17.13 14.68 -7.02
CA LYS A 105 -16.49 13.47 -7.56
C LYS A 105 -15.45 13.79 -8.64
N ALA A 106 -15.75 14.72 -9.54
CA ALA A 106 -14.83 15.14 -10.60
C ALA A 106 -13.54 15.76 -10.04
N ARG A 107 -13.65 16.66 -9.04
CA ARG A 107 -12.49 17.26 -8.37
C ARG A 107 -11.67 16.26 -7.59
N MET A 108 -12.35 15.34 -6.91
CA MET A 108 -11.69 14.25 -6.19
C MET A 108 -10.89 13.36 -7.14
N LEU A 109 -11.45 13.05 -8.31
CA LEU A 109 -10.78 12.27 -9.35
C LEU A 109 -9.57 13.01 -9.93
N GLU A 110 -9.69 14.32 -10.18
CA GLU A 110 -8.56 15.15 -10.62
C GLU A 110 -7.44 15.14 -9.58
N CYS A 111 -7.78 15.34 -8.30
CA CYS A 111 -6.82 15.34 -7.19
C CYS A 111 -6.14 13.98 -7.03
N LEU A 112 -6.91 12.88 -7.11
CA LEU A 112 -6.40 11.51 -7.09
C LEU A 112 -5.39 11.29 -8.22
N ASN A 113 -5.74 11.67 -9.45
CA ASN A 113 -4.87 11.52 -10.62
C ASN A 113 -3.62 12.38 -10.55
N LYS A 114 -3.69 13.55 -9.90
CA LYS A 114 -2.55 14.44 -9.70
C LYS A 114 -1.56 13.95 -8.65
N HIS A 115 -2.05 13.19 -7.67
CA HIS A 115 -1.28 12.77 -6.50
C HIS A 115 -1.22 11.25 -6.33
N VAL A 116 -1.28 10.49 -7.44
CA VAL A 116 -1.32 9.01 -7.44
C VAL A 116 -0.23 8.40 -6.57
N ASP A 117 0.98 8.93 -6.63
CA ASP A 117 2.14 8.49 -5.84
C ASP A 117 1.89 8.59 -4.33
N MET A 118 1.23 9.66 -3.88
CA MET A 118 0.82 9.84 -2.48
C MET A 118 -0.23 8.80 -2.09
N TYR A 119 -1.22 8.54 -2.94
CA TYR A 119 -2.27 7.56 -2.66
C TYR A 119 -1.71 6.13 -2.61
N GLU A 120 -0.88 5.76 -3.57
CA GLU A 120 -0.21 4.46 -3.59
C GLU A 120 0.69 4.28 -2.36
N LEU A 121 1.35 5.34 -1.90
CA LEU A 121 2.16 5.30 -0.68
C LEU A 121 1.30 5.15 0.60
N LEU A 122 0.16 5.84 0.68
CA LEU A 122 -0.69 5.86 1.88
C LEU A 122 -1.50 4.57 2.05
N PHE A 123 -2.03 4.03 0.96
CA PHE A 123 -2.91 2.87 1.00
C PHE A 123 -2.19 1.57 0.63
N GLY A 124 -1.06 1.67 -0.08
CA GLY A 124 -0.32 0.54 -0.62
C GLY A 124 -0.83 0.12 -2.00
N THR A 125 0.04 -0.53 -2.77
CA THR A 125 -0.34 -1.14 -4.06
C THR A 125 -1.16 -2.42 -3.89
N GLU A 126 -1.16 -3.01 -2.68
CA GLU A 126 -1.88 -4.23 -2.32
C GLU A 126 -3.02 -3.97 -1.32
N ALA A 127 -3.59 -2.76 -1.33
CA ALA A 127 -4.63 -2.29 -0.41
C ALA A 127 -5.99 -3.03 -0.50
N GLY A 128 -6.01 -4.36 -0.59
CA GLY A 128 -7.21 -5.15 -0.84
C GLY A 128 -8.03 -4.64 -2.04
N ASP A 129 -9.28 -5.08 -2.13
CA ASP A 129 -10.15 -4.70 -3.23
C ASP A 129 -10.63 -3.24 -3.16
N TYR A 130 -10.43 -2.53 -2.05
CA TYR A 130 -11.16 -1.28 -1.74
C TYR A 130 -10.30 -0.03 -1.56
N GLY A 131 -8.97 -0.14 -1.43
CA GLY A 131 -8.09 1.01 -1.18
C GLY A 131 -7.16 1.38 -2.34
N SER A 132 -7.13 0.57 -3.40
CA SER A 132 -6.22 0.78 -4.53
C SER A 132 -6.65 1.98 -5.37
N VAL A 133 -5.70 2.72 -5.95
CA VAL A 133 -5.99 3.85 -6.86
C VAL A 133 -6.96 3.46 -7.99
N PRO A 134 -6.81 2.29 -8.66
CA PRO A 134 -7.78 1.86 -9.66
C PRO A 134 -9.21 1.69 -9.12
N HIS A 135 -9.35 1.18 -7.88
CA HIS A 135 -10.65 1.07 -7.24
C HIS A 135 -11.25 2.45 -6.97
N LEU A 136 -10.48 3.37 -6.39
CA LEU A 136 -10.94 4.74 -6.12
C LEU A 136 -11.35 5.47 -7.39
N GLN A 137 -10.59 5.32 -8.47
CA GLN A 137 -10.95 5.85 -9.79
C GLN A 137 -12.28 5.27 -10.28
N LYS A 138 -12.48 3.96 -10.16
CA LYS A 138 -13.74 3.29 -10.53
C LYS A 138 -14.91 3.87 -9.73
N THR A 139 -14.77 4.01 -8.42
CA THR A 139 -15.80 4.58 -7.53
C THR A 139 -16.15 6.01 -7.91
N LEU A 140 -15.15 6.86 -8.15
CA LEU A 140 -15.33 8.27 -8.52
C LEU A 140 -15.93 8.45 -9.91
N LEU A 141 -15.75 7.49 -10.81
CA LEU A 141 -16.35 7.51 -12.16
C LEU A 141 -17.75 6.88 -12.21
N ALA A 142 -18.15 6.13 -11.19
CA ALA A 142 -19.39 5.36 -11.25
C ALA A 142 -20.61 6.20 -10.87
N ASP A 143 -21.64 6.20 -11.72
CA ASP A 143 -22.88 6.95 -11.49
C ASP A 143 -24.03 6.08 -10.96
N ASN A 144 -23.76 4.81 -10.66
CA ASN A 144 -24.78 3.89 -10.18
C ASN A 144 -24.73 3.77 -8.63
N PRO A 145 -25.69 4.37 -7.90
CA PRO A 145 -25.78 4.28 -6.45
C PRO A 145 -26.13 2.87 -5.93
N GLU A 146 -26.73 2.02 -6.76
CA GLU A 146 -27.18 0.68 -6.36
C GLU A 146 -26.02 -0.33 -6.17
N VAL A 147 -24.82 0.02 -6.63
CA VAL A 147 -23.64 -0.83 -6.49
C VAL A 147 -22.85 -0.38 -5.27
N GLU A 148 -22.83 -1.22 -4.22
CA GLU A 148 -22.17 -0.95 -2.93
C GLU A 148 -20.66 -0.65 -3.06
N GLU A 149 -20.01 -1.16 -4.10
CA GLU A 149 -18.62 -0.84 -4.43
C GLU A 149 -18.42 0.65 -4.75
N ASN A 150 -19.47 1.35 -5.17
CA ASN A 150 -19.42 2.77 -5.53
C ASN A 150 -19.72 3.70 -4.34
N TRP A 151 -19.97 3.15 -3.16
CA TRP A 151 -20.30 3.96 -1.99
C TRP A 151 -19.08 4.75 -1.53
N PHE A 152 -19.33 5.98 -1.07
CA PHE A 152 -18.28 6.82 -0.47
C PHE A 152 -17.64 6.10 0.72
N ARG A 153 -16.32 5.98 0.73
CA ARG A 153 -15.55 5.32 1.78
C ARG A 153 -14.45 6.24 2.32
N TYR A 154 -13.66 5.70 3.24
CA TYR A 154 -12.64 6.43 3.97
C TYR A 154 -11.46 6.91 3.09
N PRO A 155 -10.92 6.13 2.14
CA PRO A 155 -9.84 6.61 1.29
C PRO A 155 -10.19 7.86 0.48
N GLU A 156 -11.46 8.03 0.15
CA GLU A 156 -12.04 9.18 -0.55
C GLU A 156 -12.06 10.45 0.32
N ILE A 157 -11.86 10.37 1.63
CA ILE A 157 -11.75 11.58 2.49
C ILE A 157 -10.46 12.35 2.21
N ILE A 158 -9.37 11.68 1.83
CA ILE A 158 -8.08 12.34 1.58
C ILE A 158 -8.18 13.38 0.46
N PRO A 159 -8.70 13.06 -0.75
CA PRO A 159 -8.88 14.07 -1.80
C PRO A 159 -9.81 15.19 -1.36
N ALA A 160 -10.79 14.90 -0.50
CA ALA A 160 -11.72 15.87 0.03
C ALA A 160 -11.15 16.84 1.06
N GLY A 161 -10.15 16.42 1.85
CA GLY A 161 -9.47 17.26 2.83
C GLY A 161 -8.24 18.01 2.29
N SER A 162 -7.64 17.53 1.20
CA SER A 162 -6.67 18.33 0.45
C SER A 162 -7.35 19.56 -0.14
N ARG A 163 -6.60 20.65 -0.40
CA ARG A 163 -7.11 21.90 -1.02
C ARG A 163 -7.60 21.73 -2.48
N CYS A 164 -8.11 20.56 -2.81
CA CYS A 164 -8.56 20.10 -4.10
C CYS A 164 -10.07 20.27 -4.30
N ILE A 165 -10.86 20.45 -3.24
CA ILE A 165 -12.32 20.67 -3.34
C ILE A 165 -12.67 22.11 -3.00
#